data_AF-A0A3C1DVC2-F1
#
_entry.id   AF-A0A3C1DVC2-F1
#
_cell.length_a   1.000
_cell.length_b   1.000
_cell.length_c   1.000
_cell.angle_alpha   90.00
_cell.angle_beta   90.00
_cell.angle_gamma   90.00
#
_symmetry.space_group_name_H-M   'P 1'
#
loop_
_entity.id
_entity.type
_entity.pdbx_description
1 polymer ?
#
loop_
_entity_poly.entity_id
_entity_poly.type
_entity_poly.pdbx_seq_one_letter_code
_entity_poly.pdbx_strand_id
1 'polypeptide(L)'
;VVEGQRLMQASGDVFLGWTTGPGGAQYYGRQLRDMKWSPDPATFQASGLIAFARLTAAALARAHARCGDPVPIAAYLGLSDRADLALADFAAAYSQQTVRDYAEFREALGSGRLAANE
;
A
#
# COMPACT_ATOMS: atom_id res chain seq x y z
N VAL A 1 12.73 6.80 2.47
CA VAL A 1 11.82 5.88 3.18
C VAL A 1 11.36 6.46 4.52
N VAL A 2 12.29 6.70 5.46
CA VAL A 2 11.94 7.17 6.81
C VAL A 2 11.20 8.50 6.81
N GLU A 3 11.69 9.49 6.05
CA GLU A 3 11.03 10.80 5.99
C GLU A 3 9.60 10.72 5.45
N GLY A 4 9.37 9.95 4.39
CA GLY A 4 8.01 9.72 3.87
C GLY A 4 7.09 9.06 4.92
N GLN A 5 7.61 8.10 5.69
CA GLN A 5 6.82 7.48 6.76
C GLN A 5 6.53 8.44 7.91
N ARG A 6 7.48 9.30 8.30
CA ARG A 6 7.25 10.34 9.31
C ARG A 6 6.17 11.32 8.90
N LEU A 7 6.11 11.69 7.62
CA LEU A 7 5.07 12.57 7.07
C LEU A 7 3.69 11.87 7.01
N MET A 8 3.65 10.61 6.56
CA MET A 8 2.40 9.86 6.38
C MET A 8 1.76 9.42 7.71
N GLN A 9 2.58 9.06 8.70
CA GLN A 9 2.09 8.43 9.93
C GLN A 9 1.48 9.47 10.87
N ALA A 10 0.18 9.30 11.15
CA ALA A 10 -0.52 10.12 12.14
C ALA A 10 0.04 9.94 13.56
N SER A 11 0.64 8.79 13.84
CA SER A 11 1.34 8.50 15.09
C SER A 11 2.73 8.00 14.78
N GLY A 12 3.74 8.73 15.24
CA GLY A 12 5.14 8.37 15.08
C GLY A 12 5.56 7.17 15.92
N ASP A 13 6.69 6.61 15.52
CA ASP A 13 7.45 5.60 16.23
C ASP A 13 8.82 6.21 16.57
N VAL A 14 9.20 6.19 17.86
CA VAL A 14 10.45 6.81 18.33
C VAL A 14 11.69 6.12 17.75
N PHE A 15 11.55 4.85 17.36
CA PHE A 15 12.62 4.07 16.73
C PHE A 15 12.62 4.18 15.21
N LEU A 16 11.68 4.94 14.61
CA LEU A 16 11.61 5.14 13.16
C LEU A 16 12.81 5.96 12.68
N GLY A 17 13.79 5.27 12.10
CA GLY A 17 15.08 5.83 11.73
C GLY A 17 15.85 4.98 10.72
N TRP A 18 17.03 5.47 10.36
CA TRP A 18 17.99 4.73 9.53
C TRP A 18 19.41 4.99 10.00
N THR A 19 20.32 4.07 9.70
CA THR A 19 21.75 4.21 10.02
C THR A 19 22.61 3.42 9.04
N THR A 20 23.91 3.73 8.97
CA THR A 20 24.89 3.00 8.16
C THR A 20 25.74 2.12 9.08
N GLY A 21 25.78 0.82 8.81
CA GLY A 21 26.61 -0.11 9.57
C GLY A 21 28.09 -0.02 9.21
N PRO A 22 28.98 -0.68 10.00
CA PRO A 22 30.43 -0.62 9.82
C PRO A 22 30.93 -1.04 8.43
N GLY A 23 30.18 -1.90 7.71
CA GLY A 23 30.49 -2.32 6.34
C GLY A 23 29.84 -1.48 5.24
N GLY A 24 29.27 -0.31 5.55
CA GLY A 24 28.63 0.58 4.58
C GLY A 24 27.17 0.23 4.24
N ALA A 25 26.63 -0.86 4.78
CA ALA A 25 25.23 -1.24 4.57
C ALA A 25 24.27 -0.25 5.27
N GLN A 26 23.18 0.12 4.59
CA GLN A 26 22.14 0.98 5.14
C GLN A 26 21.05 0.14 5.81
N TYR A 27 20.70 0.50 7.04
CA TYR A 27 19.68 -0.15 7.84
C TYR A 27 18.51 0.79 8.08
N TYR A 28 17.31 0.23 8.03
CA TYR A 28 16.06 0.88 8.37
C TYR A 28 15.50 0.25 9.65
N GLY A 29 15.25 1.07 10.67
CA GLY A 29 14.73 0.65 11.97
C GLY A 29 13.33 1.20 12.21
N ARG A 30 12.47 0.37 12.82
CA ARG A 30 11.16 0.76 13.34
C ARG A 30 10.70 -0.21 14.43
N GLN A 31 9.84 0.25 15.33
CA GLN A 31 8.97 -0.56 16.18
C GLN A 31 7.51 -0.42 15.74
N LEU A 32 6.90 -1.56 15.43
CA LEU A 32 5.48 -1.63 15.07
C LEU A 32 4.62 -1.72 16.33
N ARG A 33 3.60 -0.85 16.44
CA ARG A 33 2.67 -0.82 17.59
C ARG A 33 1.77 -2.04 17.67
N ASP A 34 1.47 -2.64 16.52
CA ASP A 34 0.60 -3.81 16.38
C ASP A 34 1.35 -5.15 16.54
N MET A 35 2.63 -5.12 16.97
CA MET A 35 3.48 -6.31 17.03
C MET A 35 3.54 -7.10 15.71
N LYS A 36 3.40 -6.41 14.56
CA LYS A 36 3.39 -6.98 13.20
C LYS A 36 2.12 -7.78 12.85
N TRP A 37 1.02 -7.60 13.59
CA TRP A 37 -0.22 -8.26 13.22
C TRP A 37 -0.72 -7.77 11.86
N SER A 38 -1.10 -8.71 11.00
CA SER A 38 -1.73 -8.43 9.71
C SER A 38 -2.96 -9.32 9.56
N PRO A 39 -4.10 -8.79 9.06
CA PRO A 39 -5.24 -9.63 8.76
C PRO A 39 -4.90 -10.58 7.61
N ASP A 40 -5.38 -11.82 7.68
CA ASP A 40 -5.34 -12.76 6.55
C ASP A 40 -6.57 -12.55 5.66
N PRO A 41 -6.42 -11.97 4.45
CA PRO A 41 -7.55 -11.72 3.56
C PRO A 41 -8.26 -13.00 3.10
N ALA A 42 -7.58 -14.16 3.12
CA ALA A 42 -8.17 -15.44 2.74
C ALA A 42 -9.26 -15.90 3.73
N THR A 43 -9.26 -15.36 4.94
CA THR A 43 -10.25 -15.70 5.99
C THR A 43 -11.52 -14.84 5.94
N PHE A 44 -11.53 -13.79 5.12
CA PHE A 44 -12.64 -12.85 5.09
C PHE A 44 -13.78 -13.33 4.19
N GLN A 45 -15.01 -13.16 4.69
CA GLN A 45 -16.19 -13.16 3.82
C GLN A 45 -16.21 -11.88 2.97
N ALA A 46 -17.01 -11.88 1.89
CA ALA A 46 -17.08 -10.75 0.95
C ALA A 46 -17.37 -9.40 1.64
N SER A 47 -18.27 -9.36 2.62
CA SER A 47 -18.56 -8.16 3.42
C SER A 47 -17.34 -7.66 4.21
N GLY A 48 -16.54 -8.57 4.75
CA GLY A 48 -15.29 -8.28 5.46
C GLY A 48 -14.24 -7.69 4.52
N LEU A 49 -14.08 -8.24 3.31
CA LEU A 49 -13.18 -7.68 2.29
C LEU A 49 -13.59 -6.26 1.89
N ILE A 50 -14.88 -5.99 1.70
CA ILE A 50 -15.37 -4.64 1.38
C ILE A 50 -15.07 -3.67 2.53
N ALA A 51 -15.34 -4.08 3.78
CA ALA A 51 -15.05 -3.24 4.95
C ALA A 51 -13.55 -2.95 5.07
N PHE A 52 -12.71 -3.97 4.87
CA PHE A 52 -11.26 -3.84 4.91
C PHE A 52 -10.73 -2.94 3.78
N ALA A 53 -11.25 -3.07 2.56
CA ALA A 53 -10.91 -2.19 1.43
C ALA A 53 -11.26 -0.72 1.74
N ARG A 54 -12.44 -0.45 2.32
CA ARG A 54 -12.83 0.90 2.74
C ARG A 54 -11.91 1.47 3.82
N LEU A 55 -11.56 0.67 4.82
CA LEU A 55 -10.67 1.09 5.91
C LEU A 55 -9.28 1.46 5.38
N THR A 56 -8.71 0.59 4.55
CA THR A 56 -7.37 0.80 3.96
C THR A 56 -7.35 1.97 2.98
N ALA A 57 -8.38 2.13 2.15
CA ALA A 57 -8.53 3.29 1.27
C ALA A 57 -8.60 4.62 2.05
N ALA A 58 -9.38 4.66 3.14
CA ALA A 58 -9.46 5.85 3.99
C ALA A 58 -8.12 6.17 4.68
N ALA A 59 -7.40 5.15 5.14
CA ALA A 59 -6.07 5.32 5.72
C ALA A 59 -5.06 5.86 4.70
N LEU A 60 -5.08 5.33 3.47
CA LEU A 60 -4.25 5.80 2.36
C LEU A 60 -4.56 7.26 2.00
N ALA A 61 -5.82 7.60 1.78
CA ALA A 61 -6.24 8.96 1.46
C ALA A 61 -5.79 9.96 2.54
N ARG A 62 -5.92 9.61 3.82
CA ARG A 62 -5.47 10.44 4.94
C ARG A 62 -3.94 10.62 4.94
N ALA A 63 -3.18 9.56 4.66
CA ALA A 63 -1.72 9.65 4.60
C ALA A 63 -1.26 10.57 3.47
N HIS A 64 -1.87 10.47 2.28
CA HIS A 64 -1.57 11.34 1.14
C HIS A 64 -1.95 12.80 1.40
N ALA A 65 -3.12 13.05 2.00
CA ALA A 65 -3.55 14.40 2.36
C ALA A 65 -2.62 15.07 3.40
N ARG A 66 -1.88 14.29 4.21
CA ARG A 66 -0.88 14.82 5.15
C ARG A 66 0.46 15.15 4.51
N CYS A 67 0.82 14.46 3.43
CA CYS A 67 2.14 14.60 2.81
C CYS A 67 2.20 15.64 1.70
N GLY A 68 1.04 16.06 1.17
CA GLY A 68 0.92 17.11 0.17
C GLY A 68 0.20 18.34 0.71
N ASP A 69 0.29 19.44 -0.01
CA ASP A 69 -0.53 20.62 0.28
C ASP A 69 -1.98 20.35 -0.21
N PRO A 70 -2.97 20.32 0.70
CA PRO A 70 -4.34 20.01 0.33
C PRO A 70 -4.95 21.07 -0.60
N VAL A 71 -4.48 22.33 -0.58
CA VAL A 71 -5.08 23.42 -1.36
C VAL A 71 -4.80 23.26 -2.86
N PRO A 72 -3.55 23.11 -3.34
CA PRO A 72 -3.26 22.82 -4.73
C PRO A 72 -3.87 21.52 -5.23
N ILE A 73 -3.89 20.46 -4.40
CA ILE A 73 -4.48 19.18 -4.77
C ILE A 73 -5.98 19.33 -5.00
N ALA A 74 -6.71 19.96 -4.06
CA ALA A 74 -8.13 20.21 -4.22
C ALA A 74 -8.43 21.11 -5.44
N ALA A 75 -7.62 22.14 -5.67
CA ALA A 75 -7.75 23.02 -6.83
C ALA A 75 -7.56 22.28 -8.16
N TYR A 76 -6.60 21.36 -8.22
CA TYR A 76 -6.35 20.52 -9.40
C TYR A 76 -7.49 19.54 -9.67
N LEU A 77 -8.02 18.89 -8.62
CA LEU A 77 -9.13 17.94 -8.73
C LEU A 77 -10.44 18.65 -9.10
N GLY A 78 -10.64 19.89 -8.62
CA GLY A 78 -11.85 20.66 -8.84
C GLY A 78 -13.06 20.09 -8.10
N LEU A 79 -14.26 20.38 -8.63
CA LEU A 79 -15.55 19.96 -8.04
C LEU A 79 -16.25 18.85 -8.83
N SER A 80 -15.66 18.41 -9.95
CA SER A 80 -16.24 17.35 -10.77
C SER A 80 -15.84 15.97 -10.26
N ASP A 81 -16.65 14.96 -10.58
CA ASP A 81 -16.40 13.54 -10.32
C ASP A 81 -15.39 12.88 -11.27
N ARG A 82 -14.79 13.62 -12.22
CA ARG A 82 -13.86 13.04 -13.21
C ARG A 82 -12.70 12.28 -12.59
N ALA A 83 -12.12 12.81 -11.51
CA ALA A 83 -11.01 12.15 -10.83
C ALA A 83 -11.46 10.86 -10.16
N ASP A 84 -12.65 10.88 -9.53
CA ASP A 84 -13.23 9.71 -8.87
C ASP A 84 -13.54 8.61 -9.89
N LEU A 85 -14.14 8.97 -11.03
CA LEU A 85 -14.43 8.05 -12.13
C LEU A 85 -13.14 7.48 -12.74
N ALA A 86 -12.13 8.31 -13.01
CA ALA A 86 -10.85 7.83 -13.54
C ALA A 86 -10.14 6.87 -12.58
N LEU A 87 -10.20 7.11 -11.27
CA LEU A 87 -9.66 6.22 -10.25
C LEU A 87 -10.44 4.90 -10.17
N ALA A 88 -11.77 4.95 -10.30
CA ALA A 88 -12.62 3.76 -10.33
C ALA A 88 -12.35 2.90 -11.58
N ASP A 89 -12.25 3.52 -12.75
CA ASP A 89 -11.92 2.84 -14.01
C ASP A 89 -10.53 2.21 -13.94
N PHE A 90 -9.54 2.94 -13.41
CA PHE A 90 -8.21 2.42 -13.17
C PHE A 90 -8.25 1.20 -12.23
N ALA A 91 -8.98 1.28 -11.10
CA ALA A 91 -9.08 0.18 -10.17
C ALA A 91 -9.71 -1.06 -10.80
N ALA A 92 -10.74 -0.90 -11.62
CA ALA A 92 -11.38 -1.99 -12.36
C ALA A 92 -10.39 -2.63 -13.36
N ALA A 93 -9.69 -1.82 -14.16
CA ALA A 93 -8.70 -2.30 -15.12
C ALA A 93 -7.52 -3.01 -14.43
N TYR A 94 -7.04 -2.45 -13.32
CA TYR A 94 -5.93 -3.01 -12.55
C TYR A 94 -6.29 -4.33 -11.87
N SER A 95 -7.57 -4.51 -11.47
CA SER A 95 -8.04 -5.80 -10.95
C SER A 95 -7.88 -6.92 -11.98
N GLN A 96 -8.17 -6.63 -13.26
CA GLN A 96 -7.97 -7.58 -14.35
C GLN A 96 -6.49 -7.84 -14.62
N GLN A 97 -5.63 -6.81 -14.51
CA GLN A 97 -4.18 -6.99 -14.60
C GLN A 97 -3.68 -7.93 -13.51
N THR A 98 -4.13 -7.75 -12.27
CA THR A 98 -3.73 -8.59 -11.13
C THR A 98 -4.09 -10.06 -11.36
N VAL A 99 -5.25 -10.34 -11.96
CA VAL A 99 -5.66 -11.70 -12.32
C VAL A 99 -4.72 -12.30 -13.39
N ARG A 100 -4.36 -11.52 -14.41
CA ARG A 100 -3.42 -11.95 -15.46
C ARG A 100 -2.03 -12.23 -14.88
N ASP A 101 -1.53 -11.35 -14.02
CA ASP A 101 -0.22 -11.49 -13.38
C ASP A 101 -0.17 -12.75 -12.52
N TYR A 102 -1.24 -13.06 -11.79
CA TYR A 102 -1.32 -14.28 -11.01
C TYR A 102 -1.35 -15.54 -11.88
N ALA A 103 -2.03 -15.51 -13.03
CA ALA A 103 -2.02 -16.61 -13.98
C ALA A 103 -0.60 -16.85 -14.54
N GLU A 104 0.09 -15.79 -14.98
CA GLU A 104 1.47 -15.86 -15.47
C GLU A 104 2.43 -16.38 -14.39
N PHE A 105 2.26 -15.91 -13.16
CA PHE A 105 3.04 -16.40 -12.01
C PHE A 105 2.86 -17.91 -11.82
N ARG A 106 1.63 -18.41 -11.90
CA ARG A 106 1.35 -19.86 -11.80
C ARG A 106 1.92 -20.66 -12.95
N GLU A 107 1.90 -20.14 -14.18
CA GLU A 107 2.53 -20.79 -15.32
C GLU A 107 4.06 -20.82 -15.19
N ALA A 108 4.65 -19.76 -14.66
CA ALA A 108 6.09 -19.71 -14.40
C ALA A 108 6.52 -20.77 -13.38
N LEU A 109 5.70 -21.03 -12.35
CA LEU A 109 5.90 -22.13 -11.41
C LEU A 109 5.73 -23.50 -12.09
N GLY A 110 4.65 -23.70 -12.86
CA GLY A 110 4.38 -24.98 -13.54
C GLY A 110 5.41 -25.34 -14.61
N SER A 111 6.01 -24.34 -15.27
CA SER A 111 7.08 -24.51 -16.26
C SER A 111 8.48 -24.64 -15.65
N GLY A 112 8.62 -24.47 -14.33
CA GLY A 112 9.92 -24.49 -13.65
C GLY A 112 10.80 -23.25 -13.90
N ARG A 113 10.27 -22.20 -14.52
CA ARG A 113 10.96 -20.91 -14.65
C ARG A 113 11.17 -20.23 -13.31
N LEU A 114 10.22 -20.43 -12.38
CA LEU A 114 10.33 -20.01 -10.99
C LEU A 114 10.32 -21.23 -10.07
N ALA A 115 11.15 -21.19 -9.03
CA ALA A 115 11.12 -22.20 -7.98
C ALA A 115 10.03 -21.85 -6.95
N ALA A 116 9.21 -22.84 -6.57
CA ALA A 116 8.37 -22.76 -5.38
C ALA A 116 9.24 -23.08 -4.16
N ASN A 117 9.96 -22.09 -3.65
CA ASN A 117 10.67 -22.24 -2.38
C ASN A 117 9.79 -21.62 -1.29
N GLU A 118 9.51 -22.39 -0.23
CA GLU A 118 8.93 -21.89 1.03
C GLU A 118 9.92 -20.98 1.78
#